data_AF-A0A151RTG0-F1
#
_entry.id   AF-A0A151RTG0-F1
#
_cell.length_a   1.000
_cell.length_b   1.000
_cell.length_c   1.000
_cell.angle_alpha   90.00
_cell.angle_beta   90.00
_cell.angle_gamma   90.00
#
_symmetry.space_group_name_H-M   'P 1'
#
loop_
_entity.id
_entity.type
_entity.pdbx_description
1 polymer ?
#
loop_
_entity_poly.entity_id
_entity_poly.type
_entity_poly.pdbx_seq_one_letter_code
_entity_poly.pdbx_strand_id
1 'polypeptide(L)'
;MDEGSVFFKRLVWTFKPCINDFSLCKPIVQVDGIFLNDKYKGTLLVAVAYDRCNNIILIAFSVVKGETSDAWFFFLKNLRQYITL
;
A
#
# COMPACT_ATOMS: atom_id res chain seq x y z
N MET A 1 10.75 -20.63 19.19
CA MET A 1 10.86 -19.85 17.94
C MET A 1 12.01 -20.46 17.17
N ASP A 2 11.75 -21.01 15.99
CA ASP A 2 12.77 -21.80 15.28
C ASP A 2 13.85 -20.88 14.71
N GLU A 3 15.04 -20.96 15.30
CA GLU A 3 16.24 -20.26 14.86
C GLU A 3 16.58 -20.66 13.42
N GLY A 4 16.43 -19.73 12.47
CA GLY A 4 16.74 -19.94 11.04
C GLY A 4 15.57 -19.76 10.08
N SER A 5 14.36 -19.44 10.56
CA SER A 5 13.21 -19.20 9.70
C SER A 5 13.30 -17.83 8.96
N VAL A 6 13.27 -17.86 7.63
CA VAL A 6 13.23 -16.65 6.79
C VAL A 6 11.79 -16.16 6.70
N PHE A 7 11.55 -14.91 7.10
CA PHE A 7 10.24 -14.29 7.01
C PHE A 7 10.25 -13.14 6.01
N PHE A 8 9.16 -13.04 5.26
CA PHE A 8 8.86 -11.84 4.50
C PHE A 8 8.70 -10.64 5.47
N LYS A 9 9.49 -9.59 5.26
CA LYS A 9 9.51 -8.42 6.15
C LYS A 9 8.40 -7.42 5.78
N ARG A 10 8.52 -6.81 4.60
CA ARG A 10 7.55 -5.86 4.02
C ARG A 10 7.96 -5.52 2.59
N LEU A 11 6.99 -5.19 1.73
CA LEU A 11 7.17 -4.71 0.35
C LEU A 11 6.14 -3.63 0.08
N VAL A 12 6.53 -2.53 -0.56
CA VAL A 12 5.62 -1.56 -1.17
C VAL A 12 5.86 -1.55 -2.67
N TRP A 13 4.78 -1.43 -3.45
CA TRP A 13 4.89 -1.21 -4.88
C TRP A 13 3.74 -0.35 -5.41
N THR A 14 3.95 0.18 -6.61
CA THR A 14 2.99 0.94 -7.40
C THR A 14 3.30 0.75 -8.88
N PHE A 15 2.36 1.10 -9.75
CA PHE A 15 2.55 1.06 -11.19
C PHE A 15 2.93 2.44 -11.71
N LYS A 16 3.82 2.49 -12.71
CA LYS A 16 4.29 3.76 -13.30
C LYS A 16 3.16 4.68 -13.79
N PRO A 17 2.07 4.18 -14.41
CA PRO A 17 0.92 5.02 -14.74
C PRO A 17 0.28 5.69 -13.52
N CYS A 18 0.16 4.97 -12.39
CA CYS A 18 -0.39 5.53 -11.16
C CYS A 18 0.45 6.70 -10.63
N ILE A 19 1.78 6.66 -10.78
CA ILE A 19 2.67 7.78 -10.41
C ILE A 19 2.46 8.96 -11.37
N ASN A 20 2.50 8.70 -12.67
CA ASN A 20 2.46 9.76 -13.69
C ASN A 20 1.11 10.49 -13.71
N ASP A 21 0.03 9.74 -13.55
CA ASP A 21 -1.34 10.23 -13.76
C ASP A 21 -2.05 10.57 -12.43
N PHE A 22 -1.39 10.40 -11.28
CA PHE A 22 -1.96 10.78 -9.98
C PHE A 22 -2.38 12.26 -9.95
N SER A 23 -1.63 13.13 -10.63
CA SER A 23 -1.93 14.56 -10.75
C SER A 23 -3.28 14.85 -11.45
N LEU A 24 -3.83 13.89 -12.18
CA LEU A 24 -5.14 13.99 -12.84
C LEU A 24 -6.29 13.58 -11.90
N CYS A 25 -5.98 12.89 -10.79
CA CYS A 25 -6.95 12.48 -9.78
C CYS A 25 -7.37 13.65 -8.88
N LYS A 26 -8.44 13.44 -8.12
CA LYS A 26 -8.84 14.31 -7.03
C LYS A 26 -7.77 14.28 -5.93
N PRO A 27 -7.57 15.38 -5.18
CA PRO A 27 -6.57 15.46 -4.10
C PRO A 27 -7.04 14.74 -2.83
N ILE A 28 -7.56 13.52 -2.98
CA ILE A 28 -8.02 12.67 -1.90
C ILE A 28 -7.48 11.25 -2.13
N VAL A 29 -6.89 10.71 -1.09
CA VAL A 29 -6.41 9.33 -1.05
C VAL A 29 -7.09 8.64 0.12
N GLN A 30 -7.66 7.47 -0.16
CA GLN A 30 -8.15 6.57 0.87
C GLN A 30 -7.19 5.40 1.02
N VAL A 31 -7.02 4.93 2.24
CA VAL A 31 -6.16 3.79 2.55
C VAL A 31 -6.93 2.80 3.41
N ASP A 32 -6.70 1.52 3.17
CA ASP A 32 -7.30 0.45 3.96
C ASP A 32 -6.37 -0.78 4.01
N GLY A 33 -6.60 -1.66 4.98
CA GLY A 33 -5.85 -2.89 5.18
C GLY A 33 -6.77 -4.11 5.18
N ILE A 34 -6.36 -5.16 4.45
CA ILE A 34 -7.02 -6.48 4.52
C ILE A 34 -6.06 -7.55 5.04
N PHE A 35 -6.52 -8.35 6.00
CA PHE A 35 -5.76 -9.49 6.50
C PHE A 35 -5.67 -10.58 5.43
N LEU A 36 -4.45 -11.07 5.21
CA LEU A 36 -4.19 -12.20 4.33
C LEU A 36 -4.38 -13.50 5.10
N ASN A 37 -5.11 -14.45 4.48
CA ASN A 37 -5.53 -15.70 5.13
C ASN A 37 -4.58 -16.88 4.82
N ASP A 38 -4.76 -17.94 5.61
CA ASP A 38 -4.21 -19.28 5.42
C ASP A 38 -2.67 -19.33 5.36
N LYS A 39 -2.13 -19.65 4.18
CA LYS A 39 -0.70 -19.88 3.95
C LYS A 39 0.11 -18.58 4.00
N TYR A 40 -0.53 -17.46 3.70
CA TYR A 40 0.11 -16.15 3.61
C TYR A 40 -0.32 -15.31 4.80
N LYS A 41 0.42 -15.41 5.90
CA LYS A 41 0.20 -14.54 7.07
C LYS A 41 0.63 -13.10 6.71
N GLY A 42 -0.20 -12.12 7.04
CA GLY A 42 0.14 -10.71 6.87
C GLY A 42 -1.07 -9.81 6.69
N THR A 43 -0.80 -8.57 6.32
CA THR A 43 -1.80 -7.57 5.92
C THR A 43 -1.39 -6.98 4.58
N LEU A 44 -2.35 -6.90 3.65
CA LEU A 44 -2.21 -6.12 2.44
C LEU A 44 -2.82 -4.73 2.69
N LEU A 45 -1.97 -3.71 2.69
CA LEU A 45 -2.38 -2.32 2.71
C LEU A 45 -2.55 -1.82 1.28
N VAL A 46 -3.62 -1.08 1.03
CA VAL A 46 -3.97 -0.54 -0.29
C VAL A 46 -4.24 0.94 -0.16
N ALA A 47 -3.78 1.71 -1.14
CA ALA A 47 -4.16 3.11 -1.31
C ALA A 47 -4.93 3.25 -2.63
N VAL A 48 -6.04 3.98 -2.57
CA VAL A 48 -6.86 4.34 -3.73
C VAL A 48 -7.00 5.85 -3.85
N ALA A 49 -7.11 6.31 -5.10
CA ALA A 49 -7.49 7.65 -5.45
C ALA A 49 -8.79 7.63 -6.27
N TYR A 50 -9.39 8.80 -6.44
CA TYR A 50 -10.55 8.97 -7.30
C TYR A 50 -10.17 9.83 -8.48
N ASP A 51 -10.50 9.39 -9.70
CA ASP A 51 -10.37 10.26 -10.86
C ASP A 51 -11.44 11.39 -10.84
N ARG A 52 -11.43 12.24 -11.86
CA ARG A 52 -12.40 13.33 -12.00
C ARG A 52 -13.85 12.83 -12.15
N CYS A 53 -14.03 11.60 -12.61
CA CYS A 53 -15.32 10.94 -12.84
C CYS A 53 -15.79 10.10 -11.63
N ASN A 54 -15.08 10.12 -10.50
CA ASN A 54 -15.34 9.28 -9.31
C ASN A 54 -15.04 7.78 -9.49
N ASN A 55 -14.29 7.39 -10.52
CA ASN A 55 -13.80 6.02 -10.62
C ASN A 55 -12.68 5.80 -9.60
N ILE A 56 -12.69 4.62 -8.96
CA ILE A 56 -11.66 4.21 -8.01
C ILE A 56 -10.43 3.74 -8.79
N ILE A 57 -9.27 4.32 -8.48
CA ILE A 57 -7.98 3.96 -9.06
C ILE A 57 -7.08 3.44 -7.95
N LEU A 58 -6.55 2.22 -8.11
CA LEU A 58 -5.56 1.66 -7.20
C LEU A 58 -4.20 2.32 -7.45
N ILE A 59 -3.65 2.99 -6.45
CA ILE A 59 -2.42 3.78 -6.62
C ILE A 59 -1.20 3.18 -5.91
N ALA A 60 -1.39 2.40 -4.85
CA ALA A 60 -0.28 1.77 -4.15
C ALA A 60 -0.73 0.53 -3.38
N PHE A 61 0.23 -0.36 -3.15
CA PHE A 61 0.04 -1.58 -2.37
C PHE A 61 1.22 -1.80 -1.44
N SER A 62 0.98 -2.47 -0.32
CA SER A 62 2.04 -2.95 0.53
C SER A 62 1.66 -4.24 1.23
N VAL A 63 2.53 -5.25 1.18
CA VAL A 63 2.41 -6.43 2.02
C VAL A 63 3.27 -6.23 3.25
N VAL A 64 2.69 -6.42 4.42
CA VAL A 64 3.34 -6.29 5.73
C VAL A 64 3.00 -7.48 6.62
N LYS A 65 3.78 -7.71 7.67
CA LYS A 65 3.55 -8.82 8.60
C LYS A 65 2.22 -8.71 9.38
N GLY A 66 1.71 -7.50 9.55
CA GLY A 66 0.45 -7.24 10.24
C GLY A 66 0.13 -5.75 10.29
N GLU A 67 -1.10 -5.44 10.63
CA GLU A 67 -1.59 -4.07 10.74
C GLU A 67 -1.11 -3.42 12.04
N THR A 68 0.04 -2.75 11.95
CA THR A 68 0.71 -2.11 13.09
C THR A 68 1.06 -0.68 12.73
N SER A 69 1.29 0.18 13.73
CA SER A 69 1.69 1.57 13.49
C SER A 69 2.99 1.69 12.69
N ASP A 70 3.96 0.80 12.88
CA ASP A 70 5.19 0.75 12.06
C ASP A 70 4.89 0.41 10.59
N ALA A 71 3.99 -0.55 10.35
CA ALA A 71 3.57 -0.93 9.02
C ALA A 71 2.85 0.21 8.28
N TRP A 72 1.94 0.89 8.97
CA TRP A 72 1.24 2.07 8.45
C TRP A 72 2.21 3.23 8.17
N PHE A 73 3.12 3.52 9.10
CA PHE A 73 4.13 4.55 8.90
C PHE A 73 5.03 4.24 7.70
N PHE A 74 5.48 2.98 7.57
CA PHE A 74 6.24 2.52 6.42
C PHE A 74 5.45 2.72 5.12
N PHE A 75 4.18 2.30 5.06
CA PHE A 75 3.36 2.44 3.86
C PHE A 75 3.11 3.91 3.49
N LEU A 76 2.65 4.73 4.43
CA LEU A 76 2.34 6.15 4.20
C LEU A 76 3.58 6.97 3.84
N LYS A 77 4.75 6.66 4.43
CA LYS A 77 6.01 7.31 4.06
C LYS A 77 6.38 7.04 2.59
N ASN A 78 6.29 5.79 2.15
CA ASN A 78 6.58 5.42 0.76
C ASN A 78 5.52 5.97 -0.21
N LEU A 79 4.24 5.92 0.18
CA LEU A 79 3.14 6.53 -0.58
C LEU A 79 3.40 8.02 -0.83
N ARG A 80 3.81 8.74 0.22
CA ARG A 80 4.16 10.16 0.10
C ARG A 80 5.34 10.40 -0.82
N GLN A 81 6.39 9.59 -0.70
CA GLN A 81 7.67 9.80 -1.37
C GLN A 81 7.64 9.47 -2.87
N TYR A 82 6.84 8.50 -3.29
CA TYR A 82 6.91 7.95 -4.65
C TYR A 82 5.67 8.20 -5.51
N ILE A 83 4.57 8.68 -4.92
CA ILE A 83 3.28 8.79 -5.62
C ILE A 83 2.67 10.19 -5.49
N THR A 84 2.64 10.78 -4.29
CA THR A 84 1.99 12.08 -4.08
C THR A 84 2.93 13.29 -4.18
N LEU A 85 4.24 13.06 -4.16
CA LEU A 85 5.31 14.06 -4.36
C LEU A 85 6.15 13.62 -5.56
#